data_AF-A0A3B8X380-F1
#
_entry.id   AF-A0A3B8X380-F1
#
_cell.length_a   1.000
_cell.length_b   1.000
_cell.length_c   1.000
_cell.angle_alpha   90.00
_cell.angle_beta   90.00
_cell.angle_gamma   90.00
#
_symmetry.space_group_name_H-M   'P 1'
#
loop_
_entity.id
_entity.type
_entity.pdbx_description
1 polymer ?
#
loop_
_entity_poly.entity_id
_entity_poly.type
_entity_poly.pdbx_seq_one_letter_code
_entity_poly.pdbx_strand_id
1 'polypeptide(L)'
;MKQYIIGSITILCALACTRESLQPESVPKENGLVATIVSSQAETKAILLDNPGVRMESFWQADDHIGVAGPGGQVLDFSVRASDIHKDGKTAVFRSDAAVPSGDLIAFSPWQQNAVVSGGKVTMTLPAT
;
A
#
# COMPACT_ATOMS: atom_id res chain seq x y z
N MET A 1 63.82 29.96 -4.76
CA MET A 1 63.67 30.35 -3.34
C MET A 1 62.48 31.31 -3.25
N LYS A 2 61.61 31.14 -2.24
CA LYS A 2 60.36 31.86 -1.90
C LYS A 2 59.03 31.23 -2.35
N GLN A 3 58.37 30.68 -1.32
CA GLN A 3 56.99 30.19 -1.20
C GLN A 3 55.98 31.34 -1.30
N TYR A 4 54.72 31.04 -1.69
CA TYR A 4 53.53 31.53 -0.98
C TYR A 4 52.40 30.48 -1.07
N ILE A 5 51.85 30.19 0.10
CA ILE A 5 50.76 29.25 0.42
C ILE A 5 49.45 30.04 0.41
N ILE A 6 48.41 29.59 -0.30
CA ILE A 6 46.99 29.82 0.03
C ILE A 6 46.23 28.62 -0.56
N GLY A 7 45.95 27.55 0.18
CA GLY A 7 44.81 27.50 1.10
C GLY A 7 43.55 27.03 0.37
N SER A 8 43.52 25.76 -0.07
CA SER A 8 42.35 25.18 -0.74
C SER A 8 41.32 24.74 0.30
N ILE A 9 40.14 25.33 0.19
CA ILE A 9 38.97 25.16 1.07
C ILE A 9 38.47 23.71 1.00
N THR A 10 38.47 23.03 2.14
CA THR A 10 37.84 21.74 2.35
C THR A 10 36.32 21.90 2.30
N ILE A 11 35.68 21.47 1.19
CA ILE A 11 34.22 21.37 1.11
C ILE A 11 33.81 20.15 1.92
N LEU A 12 33.29 20.41 3.12
CA LEU A 12 32.69 19.44 4.00
C LEU A 12 31.38 18.96 3.36
N CYS A 13 31.40 17.82 2.67
CA CYS A 13 30.18 17.11 2.27
C CYS A 13 29.49 16.58 3.53
N ALA A 14 28.66 17.41 4.14
CA ALA A 14 27.64 16.95 5.05
C ALA A 14 26.68 16.08 4.23
N LEU A 15 26.90 14.77 4.28
CA LEU A 15 25.87 13.77 4.04
C LEU A 15 24.74 14.06 5.02
N ALA A 16 23.84 14.94 4.62
CA ALA A 16 22.52 14.99 5.16
C ALA A 16 21.89 13.64 4.83
N CYS A 17 22.02 12.69 5.77
CA CYS A 17 21.03 11.65 5.98
C CYS A 17 19.72 12.33 6.35
N THR A 18 19.10 13.01 5.38
CA THR A 18 17.68 13.25 5.45
C THR A 18 17.08 11.87 5.25
N ARG A 19 16.66 11.25 6.36
CA ARG A 19 15.66 10.20 6.32
C ARG A 19 14.60 10.71 5.36
N GLU A 20 14.38 9.96 4.28
CA GLU A 20 13.27 10.18 3.37
C GLU A 20 12.03 10.23 4.25
N SER A 21 11.56 11.46 4.51
CA SER A 21 10.31 11.68 5.19
C SER A 21 9.30 11.17 4.20
N LEU A 22 8.68 10.04 4.53
CA LEU A 22 7.44 9.60 3.92
C LEU A 22 6.42 10.71 4.24
N GLN A 23 6.47 11.80 3.50
CA GLN A 23 5.40 12.77 3.42
C GLN A 23 4.25 12.00 2.78
N PRO A 24 3.12 11.81 3.48
CA PRO A 24 1.94 11.31 2.83
C PRO A 24 1.57 12.31 1.74
N GLU A 25 1.82 11.91 0.50
CA GLU A 25 1.39 12.62 -0.69
C GLU A 25 -0.13 12.79 -0.59
N SER A 26 -0.56 14.04 -0.82
CA SER A 26 -1.94 14.56 -0.83
C SER A 26 -3.05 13.60 -0.40
N VAL A 27 -3.73 13.94 0.70
CA VAL A 27 -5.03 13.40 1.10
C VAL A 27 -5.92 13.21 -0.14
N PRO A 28 -6.43 12.00 -0.41
CA PRO A 28 -7.29 11.77 -1.56
C PRO A 28 -8.50 12.71 -1.52
N LYS A 29 -8.93 13.18 -2.69
CA LYS A 29 -10.28 13.77 -2.85
C LYS A 29 -11.30 12.84 -2.20
N GLU A 30 -12.35 13.44 -1.61
CA GLU A 30 -13.44 12.75 -0.90
C GLU A 30 -13.76 11.41 -1.58
N ASN A 31 -13.53 10.30 -0.88
CA ASN A 31 -13.72 8.90 -1.29
C ASN A 31 -12.48 8.08 -1.74
N GLY A 32 -11.25 8.55 -1.49
CA GLY A 32 -10.04 7.74 -1.70
C GLY A 32 -9.43 7.16 -0.41
N LEU A 33 -8.89 5.94 -0.50
CA LEU A 33 -8.13 5.27 0.56
C LEU A 33 -6.72 4.97 0.07
N VAL A 34 -5.71 5.28 0.88
CA VAL A 34 -4.32 4.91 0.60
C VAL A 34 -4.06 3.53 1.20
N ALA A 35 -3.60 2.59 0.37
CA ALA A 35 -3.16 1.27 0.81
C ALA A 35 -1.68 1.07 0.48
N THR A 36 -0.90 0.60 1.46
CA THR A 36 0.52 0.28 1.32
C THR A 36 0.74 -1.18 1.69
N ILE A 37 1.48 -1.92 0.86
CA ILE A 37 1.93 -3.28 1.18
C ILE A 37 3.07 -3.19 2.20
N VAL A 38 2.74 -3.38 3.47
CA VAL A 38 3.70 -3.32 4.59
C VAL A 38 4.30 -4.71 4.81
N SER A 39 5.23 -5.16 3.97
CA SER A 39 6.02 -6.35 4.32
C SER A 39 7.43 -6.39 3.72
N SER A 40 8.37 -6.86 4.55
CA SER A 40 9.72 -7.32 4.15
C SER A 40 9.78 -8.83 3.89
N GLN A 41 8.67 -9.55 4.07
CA GLN A 41 8.52 -10.99 3.84
C GLN A 41 7.25 -11.24 3.03
N ALA A 42 7.37 -11.87 1.86
CA ALA A 42 6.24 -12.11 0.96
C ALA A 42 5.03 -12.75 1.68
N GLU A 43 3.89 -12.05 1.73
CA GLU A 43 2.58 -12.58 2.13
C GLU A 43 1.52 -12.10 1.12
N THR A 44 0.59 -13.00 0.78
CA THR A 44 -0.04 -13.17 -0.55
C THR A 44 -1.29 -12.31 -0.84
N LYS A 45 -1.52 -12.00 -2.12
CA LYS A 45 -2.87 -11.87 -2.74
C LYS A 45 -3.36 -13.30 -3.06
N ALA A 46 -3.80 -14.03 -2.04
CA ALA A 46 -4.27 -15.42 -2.05
C ALA A 46 -3.84 -16.34 -3.23
N ILE A 47 -2.73 -17.09 -3.04
CA ILE A 47 -2.40 -18.28 -3.85
C ILE A 47 -2.04 -19.42 -2.89
N LEU A 48 -2.66 -20.58 -3.04
CA LEU A 48 -2.20 -21.83 -2.43
C LEU A 48 -1.01 -22.33 -3.24
N LEU A 49 0.20 -22.14 -2.72
CA LEU A 49 1.42 -22.65 -3.35
C LEU A 49 1.82 -23.97 -2.68
N ASP A 50 1.77 -25.06 -3.46
CA ASP A 50 2.23 -26.41 -3.04
C ASP A 50 3.76 -26.53 -2.94
N ASN A 51 4.49 -25.40 -3.02
CA ASN A 51 5.94 -25.35 -3.00
C ASN A 51 6.44 -24.32 -1.99
N PRO A 52 6.92 -24.74 -0.80
CA PRO A 52 7.25 -23.85 0.33
C PRO A 52 8.47 -22.94 0.10
N GLY A 53 9.09 -22.98 -1.09
CA GLY A 53 10.30 -22.20 -1.41
C GLY A 53 10.12 -20.99 -2.33
N VAL A 54 8.96 -20.82 -2.98
CA VAL A 54 8.76 -19.73 -3.95
C VAL A 54 8.17 -18.50 -3.25
N ARG A 55 8.95 -17.41 -3.22
CA ARG A 55 8.54 -16.11 -2.70
C ARG A 55 8.11 -15.23 -3.86
N MET A 56 6.87 -14.76 -3.85
CA MET A 56 6.37 -13.84 -4.87
C MET A 56 6.23 -12.45 -4.26
N GLU A 57 6.86 -11.46 -4.88
CA GLU A 57 6.62 -10.06 -4.51
C GLU A 57 5.22 -9.66 -4.96
N SER A 58 4.48 -9.02 -4.06
CA SER A 58 3.13 -8.52 -4.35
C SER A 58 3.21 -7.05 -4.72
N PHE A 59 2.54 -6.69 -5.81
CA PHE A 59 2.40 -5.33 -6.30
C PHE A 59 0.92 -5.07 -6.63
N TRP A 60 0.51 -3.81 -6.49
CA TRP A 60 -0.76 -3.35 -7.01
C TRP A 60 -0.71 -3.29 -8.54
N GLN A 61 -1.81 -3.67 -9.16
CA GLN A 61 -2.05 -3.59 -10.59
C GLN A 61 -3.31 -2.77 -10.85
N ALA A 62 -3.38 -2.16 -12.03
CA ALA A 62 -4.62 -1.51 -12.44
C ALA A 62 -5.77 -2.52 -12.41
N ASP A 63 -6.94 -2.04 -12.02
CA ASP A 63 -8.15 -2.86 -11.84
C ASP A 63 -8.06 -3.89 -10.70
N ASP A 64 -7.08 -3.77 -9.80
CA ASP A 64 -7.15 -4.46 -8.51
C ASP A 64 -8.31 -3.92 -7.67
N HIS A 65 -8.98 -4.83 -6.96
CA HIS A 65 -10.09 -4.51 -6.06
C HIS A 65 -9.79 -4.93 -4.62
N ILE A 66 -10.21 -4.09 -3.67
CA ILE A 66 -10.19 -4.37 -2.23
C ILE A 66 -11.60 -4.22 -1.64
N GLY A 67 -11.88 -5.02 -0.62
CA GLY A 67 -13.07 -4.83 0.21
C GLY A 67 -12.74 -3.97 1.42
N VAL A 68 -13.58 -2.98 1.73
CA VAL A 68 -13.44 -2.13 2.92
C VAL A 68 -14.75 -2.10 3.70
N ALA A 69 -14.67 -2.40 4.99
CA ALA A 69 -15.81 -2.36 5.90
C ALA A 69 -15.51 -1.46 7.11
N GLY A 70 -16.50 -0.66 7.50
CA GLY A 70 -16.51 0.05 8.78
C GLY A 70 -17.24 -0.73 9.88
N PRO A 71 -17.55 -0.10 11.03
CA PRO A 71 -18.18 -0.76 12.18
C PRO A 71 -19.54 -1.42 11.90
N GLY A 72 -20.26 -0.96 10.88
CA GLY A 72 -21.54 -1.54 10.45
C GLY A 72 -21.43 -2.86 9.68
N GLY A 73 -20.22 -3.32 9.35
CA GLY A 73 -19.97 -4.60 8.69
C GLY A 73 -20.34 -4.66 7.19
N GLN A 74 -21.01 -3.63 6.65
CA GLN A 74 -21.20 -3.50 5.21
C GLN A 74 -19.84 -3.37 4.52
N VAL A 75 -19.59 -4.23 3.54
CA VAL A 75 -18.37 -4.19 2.76
C VAL A 75 -18.60 -3.42 1.47
N LEU A 76 -17.71 -2.49 1.18
CA LEU A 76 -17.69 -1.68 -0.03
C LEU A 76 -16.52 -2.10 -0.92
N ASP A 77 -16.77 -2.08 -2.23
CA ASP A 77 -15.77 -2.33 -3.25
C ASP A 77 -15.02 -1.04 -3.58
N PHE A 78 -13.69 -1.11 -3.53
CA PHE A 78 -12.80 -0.06 -4.00
C PHE A 78 -11.85 -0.62 -5.05
N SER A 79 -11.62 0.16 -6.10
CA SER A 79 -10.74 -0.19 -7.23
C SER A 79 -9.58 0.80 -7.37
N VAL A 80 -8.50 0.38 -8.02
CA VAL A 80 -7.33 1.22 -8.31
C VAL A 80 -7.13 1.37 -9.81
N ARG A 81 -6.80 2.59 -10.27
CA ARG A 81 -6.39 2.84 -11.66
C ARG A 81 -4.88 2.88 -11.78
N ALA A 82 -4.35 2.64 -12.97
CA ALA A 82 -2.91 2.71 -13.23
C ALA A 82 -2.25 4.03 -12.76
N SER A 83 -2.96 5.16 -12.91
CA SER A 83 -2.47 6.48 -12.50
C SER A 83 -2.39 6.69 -10.99
N ASP A 84 -3.06 5.85 -10.21
CA ASP A 84 -3.19 5.97 -8.76
C ASP A 84 -2.22 5.05 -8.01
N ILE A 85 -1.42 4.27 -8.75
CA ILE A 85 -0.38 3.39 -8.23
C ILE A 85 0.92 4.19 -8.19
N HIS A 86 1.54 4.26 -7.02
CA HIS A 86 2.85 4.89 -6.87
C HIS A 86 3.91 4.13 -7.67
N LYS A 87 5.01 4.82 -7.97
CA LYS A 87 6.15 4.26 -8.73
C LYS A 87 6.75 2.99 -8.12
N ASP A 88 6.59 2.78 -6.81
CA ASP A 88 7.04 1.57 -6.11
C ASP A 88 6.17 0.34 -6.37
N GLY A 89 4.99 0.52 -6.96
CA GLY A 89 3.99 -0.52 -7.17
C GLY A 89 3.38 -1.10 -5.88
N LYS A 90 3.74 -0.56 -4.71
CA LYS A 90 3.36 -1.08 -3.39
C LYS A 90 2.44 -0.14 -2.63
N THR A 91 2.38 1.13 -3.03
CA THR A 91 1.44 2.12 -2.51
C THR A 91 0.46 2.51 -3.61
N ALA A 92 -0.82 2.60 -3.28
CA ALA A 92 -1.82 3.05 -4.24
C ALA A 92 -3.03 3.73 -3.57
N VAL A 93 -3.72 4.58 -4.33
CA VAL A 93 -4.99 5.18 -3.94
C VAL A 93 -6.15 4.38 -4.54
N PHE A 94 -6.91 3.73 -3.68
CA PHE A 94 -8.13 3.01 -4.01
C PHE A 94 -9.34 3.94 -3.94
N ARG A 95 -10.27 3.83 -4.89
CA ARG A 95 -11.45 4.70 -5.01
C ARG A 95 -12.74 3.89 -5.13
N SER A 96 -13.82 4.47 -4.65
CA SER A 96 -15.19 3.95 -4.79
C SER A 96 -16.16 5.08 -5.12
N ASP A 97 -17.29 4.73 -5.73
CA ASP A 97 -18.42 5.65 -5.90
C ASP A 97 -19.20 5.83 -4.58
N ALA A 98 -18.99 4.92 -3.62
CA ALA A 98 -19.53 5.03 -2.28
C ALA A 98 -18.63 5.89 -1.37
N ALA A 99 -19.25 6.55 -0.40
CA ALA A 99 -18.51 7.26 0.64
C ALA A 99 -17.66 6.28 1.48
N VAL A 100 -16.45 6.69 1.82
CA VAL A 100 -15.58 5.92 2.73
C VAL A 100 -16.25 5.84 4.10
N PRO A 101 -16.41 4.64 4.69
CA PRO A 101 -16.99 4.50 6.02
C PRO A 101 -16.14 5.25 7.06
N SER A 102 -16.80 5.78 8.10
CA SER A 102 -16.12 6.41 9.23
C SER A 102 -15.80 5.40 10.33
N GLY A 103 -14.74 5.65 11.11
CA GLY A 103 -14.34 4.84 12.26
C GLY A 103 -13.24 3.83 11.91
N ASP A 104 -13.11 2.78 12.73
CA ASP A 104 -12.13 1.72 12.49
C ASP A 104 -12.50 0.93 11.23
N LEU A 105 -11.55 0.82 10.32
CA LEU A 105 -11.74 0.17 9.03
C LEU A 105 -11.05 -1.18 8.98
N ILE A 106 -11.70 -2.13 8.34
CA ILE A 106 -11.15 -3.42 7.97
C ILE A 106 -11.08 -3.45 6.45
N ALA A 107 -9.86 -3.55 5.92
CA ALA A 107 -9.62 -3.69 4.49
C ALA A 107 -9.04 -5.07 4.19
N PHE A 108 -9.41 -5.67 3.06
CA PHE A 108 -8.88 -6.96 2.63
C PHE A 108 -8.77 -7.07 1.11
N SER A 109 -7.85 -7.91 0.67
CA SER A 109 -7.59 -8.27 -0.73
C SER A 109 -7.32 -9.77 -0.81
N PRO A 110 -7.81 -10.49 -1.83
CA PRO A 110 -8.61 -9.99 -2.96
C PRO A 110 -10.05 -9.65 -2.55
N TRP A 111 -10.70 -8.73 -3.25
CA TRP A 111 -12.15 -8.48 -3.09
C TRP A 111 -12.98 -9.75 -3.34
N GLN A 112 -14.04 -9.94 -2.55
CA GLN A 112 -15.06 -10.97 -2.75
C GLN A 112 -16.43 -10.39 -2.39
N GLN A 113 -17.37 -10.49 -3.33
CA GLN A 113 -18.73 -9.95 -3.17
C GLN A 113 -19.47 -10.53 -1.96
N ASN A 114 -19.19 -11.78 -1.60
CA ASN A 114 -19.85 -12.50 -0.50
C ASN A 114 -19.02 -12.51 0.79
N ALA A 115 -17.99 -11.66 0.90
CA ALA A 115 -17.22 -11.54 2.14
C ALA A 115 -18.10 -10.97 3.26
N VAL A 116 -17.99 -11.55 4.45
CA VAL A 116 -18.70 -11.10 5.65
C VAL A 116 -17.68 -10.58 6.66
N VAL A 117 -17.92 -9.36 7.16
CA VAL A 117 -17.10 -8.77 8.22
C VAL A 117 -17.90 -8.75 9.52
N SER A 118 -17.42 -9.48 10.53
CA SER A 118 -18.07 -9.55 11.85
C SER A 118 -17.03 -9.75 12.95
N GLY A 119 -17.17 -9.01 14.04
CA GLY A 119 -16.29 -9.13 15.21
C GLY A 119 -14.80 -8.95 14.90
N GLY A 120 -14.45 -8.07 13.95
CA GLY A 120 -13.07 -7.84 13.53
C GLY A 120 -12.50 -8.90 12.57
N LYS A 121 -13.31 -9.85 12.12
CA LYS A 121 -12.88 -10.94 11.24
C LYS A 121 -13.53 -10.83 9.87
N VAL A 122 -12.74 -11.09 8.82
CA VAL A 122 -13.23 -11.25 7.45
C VAL A 122 -13.40 -12.76 7.19
N THR A 123 -14.61 -13.17 6.81
CA THR A 123 -14.89 -14.54 6.36
C THR A 123 -15.17 -14.52 4.87
N MET A 124 -14.48 -15.38 4.12
CA MET A 124 -14.57 -15.47 2.67
C MET A 124 -14.78 -16.93 2.29
N THR A 125 -15.74 -17.19 1.41
CA THR A 125 -15.92 -18.51 0.82
C THR A 125 -15.22 -18.52 -0.53
N LEU A 126 -14.11 -19.23 -0.61
CA LEU A 126 -13.42 -19.49 -1.87
C LEU A 126 -14.00 -20.77 -2.49
N PRO A 127 -14.27 -20.81 -3.80
CA PRO A 127 -14.66 -22.05 -4.45
C PRO A 127 -13.53 -23.07 -4.29
N ALA A 128 -13.88 -24.30 -3.91
CA ALA A 128 -12.96 -25.42 -3.99
C ALA A 128 -12.74 -25.75 -5.47
N THR A 129 -11.52 -25.58 -5.96
CA THR A 129 -11.06 -26.15 -7.24
C THR A 129 -10.30 -27.43 -6.98
#